data_AF-A0A538B530-F1
#
_entry.id   AF-A0A538B530-F1
#
_cell.length_a   1.000
_cell.length_b   1.000
_cell.length_c   1.000
_cell.angle_alpha   90.00
_cell.angle_beta   90.00
_cell.angle_gamma   90.00
#
_symmetry.space_group_name_H-M   'P 1'
#
loop_
_entity.id
_entity.type
_entity.pdbx_description
1 polymer ?
#
loop_
_entity_poly.entity_id
_entity_poly.type
_entity_poly.pdbx_seq_one_letter_code
_entity_poly.pdbx_strand_id
1 'polypeptide(L)'
;MGIDDRVGSRSDAASRLDRRSFLQRTATGLGATAVFSIPGLKPGPVTKKKKLTAYRLSTHGRRVCAACKNQAANRFYISSAAANTDRAHLGCNCGIVTQELKFRTWACYFRHGKSGVYDRRGNRQCPAPR
;
A
#
# COMPACT_ATOMS: atom_id res chain seq x y z
N MET A 1 -0.60 1.77 54.58
CA MET A 1 -0.63 0.30 54.75
C MET A 1 -1.47 -0.27 53.61
N GLY A 2 -0.90 -1.18 52.82
CA GLY A 2 -1.55 -1.78 51.65
C GLY A 2 -0.79 -1.54 50.35
N ILE A 3 0.42 -2.07 50.28
CA ILE A 3 1.16 -2.33 49.03
C ILE A 3 0.68 -3.68 48.52
N ASP A 4 0.13 -3.73 47.31
CA ASP A 4 -0.07 -4.97 46.58
C ASP A 4 0.35 -4.77 45.12
N ASP A 5 1.57 -5.24 44.87
CA ASP A 5 2.19 -5.46 43.58
C ASP A 5 1.46 -6.54 42.78
N ARG A 6 1.06 -6.24 41.53
CA ARG A 6 0.95 -7.26 40.48
C ARG A 6 1.57 -6.79 39.18
N VAL A 7 2.87 -7.04 39.10
CA VAL A 7 3.66 -7.13 37.86
C VAL A 7 3.13 -8.30 37.04
N GLY A 8 2.42 -8.00 35.95
CA GLY A 8 2.07 -8.94 34.90
C GLY A 8 3.09 -8.87 33.76
N SER A 9 4.27 -9.45 33.98
CA SER A 9 5.26 -9.71 32.93
C SER A 9 4.78 -10.91 32.11
N ARG A 10 4.45 -10.72 30.83
CA ARG A 10 4.25 -11.81 29.88
C ARG A 10 5.22 -11.66 28.73
N SER A 11 6.17 -12.58 28.77
CA SER A 11 7.16 -13.00 27.80
C SER A 11 6.87 -12.67 26.33
N ASP A 12 7.83 -11.96 25.74
CA ASP A 12 8.27 -12.14 24.36
C ASP A 12 8.59 -13.61 24.05
N ALA A 13 8.63 -13.92 22.75
CA ALA A 13 9.12 -15.15 22.12
C ALA A 13 8.11 -16.32 22.01
N ALA A 14 7.39 -16.36 20.89
CA ALA A 14 7.41 -17.50 19.95
C ALA A 14 6.34 -17.33 18.86
N SER A 15 6.51 -16.34 17.97
CA SER A 15 5.93 -16.45 16.64
C SER A 15 6.88 -15.91 15.57
N ARG A 16 8.17 -16.24 15.75
CA ARG A 16 9.06 -16.46 14.62
C ARG A 16 8.90 -17.92 14.21
N LEU A 17 7.71 -18.26 13.70
CA LEU A 17 7.55 -19.48 12.93
C LEU A 17 8.33 -19.27 11.63
N ASP A 18 9.57 -19.69 11.78
CA ASP A 18 10.63 -19.94 10.85
C ASP A 18 10.13 -20.20 9.42
N ARG A 19 10.18 -19.16 8.57
CA ARG A 19 9.95 -19.29 7.12
C ARG A 19 10.96 -20.22 6.42
N ARG A 20 11.99 -20.70 7.11
CA ARG A 20 13.03 -21.58 6.56
C ARG A 20 12.75 -23.07 6.80
N SER A 21 11.84 -23.41 7.70
CA SER A 21 11.52 -24.81 8.04
C SER A 21 10.61 -25.51 7.02
N PHE A 22 10.07 -24.80 6.03
CA PHE A 22 9.18 -25.39 5.02
C PHE A 22 9.89 -25.97 3.79
N LEU A 23 11.21 -25.81 3.66
CA LEU A 23 12.00 -26.32 2.53
C LEU A 23 12.76 -27.63 2.83
N GLN A 24 12.67 -28.19 4.04
CA GLN A 24 13.48 -29.35 4.44
C GLN A 24 12.75 -30.70 4.53
N ARG A 25 11.49 -30.81 4.10
CA ARG A 25 10.74 -32.09 4.16
C ARG A 25 10.51 -32.75 2.80
N THR A 26 11.55 -32.87 1.99
CA THR A 26 11.52 -33.73 0.79
C THR A 26 12.87 -34.40 0.55
N ALA A 27 13.20 -35.43 1.32
CA ALA A 27 14.31 -36.32 0.99
C ALA A 27 14.19 -37.68 1.71
N THR A 28 13.35 -38.57 1.20
CA THR A 28 13.59 -40.04 1.19
C THR A 28 12.43 -40.71 0.46
N GLY A 29 12.70 -41.18 -0.77
CA GLY A 29 11.74 -41.90 -1.60
C GLY A 29 12.34 -42.20 -2.96
N LEU A 30 13.16 -43.24 -3.03
CA LEU A 30 13.68 -43.84 -4.26
C LEU A 30 12.49 -44.29 -5.13
N GLY A 31 12.22 -43.57 -6.21
CA GLY A 31 11.25 -43.95 -7.23
C GLY A 31 11.57 -43.19 -8.51
N ALA A 32 12.11 -43.88 -9.52
CA ALA A 32 12.41 -43.31 -10.82
C ALA A 32 11.11 -42.96 -11.56
N THR A 33 10.67 -41.71 -11.46
CA THR A 33 9.63 -41.16 -12.33
C THR A 33 10.30 -40.52 -13.53
N ALA A 34 10.01 -41.06 -14.71
CA ALA A 34 10.44 -40.50 -15.98
C ALA A 34 9.97 -39.04 -16.08
N VAL A 35 10.92 -38.11 -16.10
CA VAL A 35 10.65 -36.70 -16.35
C VAL A 35 10.29 -36.57 -17.83
N PHE A 36 8.99 -36.60 -18.12
CA PHE A 36 8.48 -36.10 -19.40
C PHE A 36 8.90 -34.64 -19.51
N SER A 37 10.02 -34.43 -20.20
CA SER A 37 10.51 -33.11 -20.57
C SER A 37 9.54 -32.57 -21.61
N ILE A 38 8.53 -31.81 -21.19
CA ILE A 38 7.67 -31.06 -22.11
C ILE A 38 8.58 -29.97 -22.72
N PRO A 39 8.96 -30.07 -23.99
CA PRO A 39 9.73 -29.02 -24.64
C PRO A 39 8.76 -27.87 -24.90
N GLY A 40 9.04 -26.67 -24.37
CA GLY A 40 8.52 -25.45 -25.02
C GLY A 40 7.71 -24.47 -24.19
N LEU A 41 7.62 -24.58 -22.85
CA LEU A 41 7.14 -23.44 -22.05
C LEU A 41 8.28 -22.44 -21.85
N LYS A 42 8.55 -21.64 -22.89
CA LYS A 42 9.36 -20.41 -22.74
C LYS A 42 8.62 -19.52 -21.72
N PRO A 43 9.27 -19.10 -20.62
CA PRO A 43 8.67 -18.13 -19.71
C PRO A 43 8.30 -16.89 -20.51
N GLY A 44 7.00 -16.66 -20.69
CA GLY A 44 6.50 -15.47 -21.37
C GLY A 44 7.03 -14.22 -20.64
N PRO A 45 7.34 -13.14 -21.38
CA PRO A 45 7.86 -11.92 -20.75
C PRO A 45 6.89 -11.44 -19.67
N VAL A 46 7.38 -11.40 -18.43
CA VAL A 46 6.61 -10.91 -17.29
C VAL A 46 6.38 -9.42 -17.51
N THR A 47 5.20 -9.06 -18.03
CA THR A 47 4.84 -7.67 -18.27
C THR A 47 4.77 -6.94 -16.93
N LYS A 48 5.78 -6.12 -16.64
CA LYS A 48 5.79 -5.26 -15.45
C LYS A 48 4.55 -4.37 -15.53
N LYS A 49 3.66 -4.49 -14.54
CA LYS A 49 2.44 -3.66 -14.46
C LYS A 49 2.87 -2.20 -14.37
N LYS A 50 2.48 -1.38 -15.35
CA LYS A 50 2.74 0.06 -15.36
C LYS A 50 2.14 0.70 -14.10
N LYS A 51 2.99 1.35 -13.30
CA LYS A 51 2.60 2.16 -12.15
C LYS A 51 2.81 3.64 -12.50
N LEU A 52 1.94 4.49 -11.99
CA LEU A 52 2.00 5.94 -12.15
C LEU A 52 1.90 6.59 -10.78
N THR A 53 2.56 7.73 -10.63
CA THR A 53 2.58 8.48 -9.38
C THR A 53 1.32 9.32 -9.25
N ALA A 54 0.69 9.24 -8.07
CA ALA A 54 -0.29 10.21 -7.58
C ALA A 54 0.28 10.89 -6.34
N TYR A 55 -0.26 12.05 -6.00
CA TYR A 55 0.15 12.83 -4.84
C TYR A 55 -1.02 12.92 -3.87
N ARG A 56 -0.75 12.99 -2.57
CA ARG A 56 -1.77 13.22 -1.55
C ARG A 56 -1.20 13.98 -0.36
N LEU A 57 -2.08 14.58 0.43
CA LEU A 57 -1.67 15.17 1.69
C LEU A 57 -1.36 14.09 2.73
N SER A 58 -0.41 14.39 3.61
CA SER A 58 -0.02 13.56 4.74
C SER A 58 -0.13 14.35 6.03
N THR A 59 -0.76 13.72 7.00
CA THR A 59 -0.96 14.22 8.36
C THR A 59 -0.23 13.35 9.38
N HIS A 60 0.58 12.40 8.92
CA HIS A 60 1.31 11.47 9.78
C HIS A 60 2.26 12.21 10.72
N GLY A 61 2.23 11.85 12.00
CA GLY A 61 3.11 12.44 13.03
C GLY A 61 2.80 13.90 13.39
N ARG A 62 1.65 14.46 12.98
CA ARG A 62 1.30 15.87 13.25
C ARG A 62 -0.09 16.00 13.88
N ARG A 63 -0.23 16.93 14.84
CA ARG A 63 -1.56 17.37 15.31
C ARG A 63 -2.13 18.36 14.30
N VAL A 64 -3.15 17.93 13.57
CA VAL A 64 -3.83 18.74 12.54
C VAL A 64 -5.34 18.68 12.74
N CYS A 65 -6.04 19.66 12.15
CA CYS A 65 -7.50 19.73 12.21
C CYS A 65 -8.17 18.57 11.47
N ALA A 66 -9.47 18.38 11.70
CA ALA A 66 -10.26 17.34 11.05
C ALA A 66 -10.33 17.51 9.53
N ALA A 67 -10.34 18.74 9.03
CA ALA A 67 -10.39 19.02 7.59
C ALA A 67 -9.13 18.50 6.87
N CYS A 68 -7.94 18.73 7.43
CA CYS A 68 -6.68 18.19 6.91
C CYS A 68 -6.66 16.67 6.91
N LYS A 69 -7.13 16.02 7.99
CA LYS A 69 -7.24 14.55 8.05
C LYS A 69 -8.17 14.03 6.96
N ASN A 70 -9.30 14.69 6.77
CA ASN A 70 -10.30 14.30 5.77
C ASN A 70 -9.76 14.43 4.33
N GLN A 71 -9.11 15.56 4.01
CA GLN A 71 -8.48 15.73 2.70
C GLN A 71 -7.37 14.70 2.46
N ALA A 72 -6.48 14.50 3.44
CA ALA A 72 -5.39 13.53 3.34
C ALA A 72 -5.88 12.08 3.12
N ALA A 73 -7.04 11.72 3.69
CA ALA A 73 -7.61 10.39 3.56
C ALA A 73 -8.31 10.16 2.21
N ASN A 74 -8.86 11.21 1.59
CA ASN A 74 -9.84 11.05 0.50
C ASN A 74 -9.45 11.72 -0.82
N ARG A 75 -8.52 12.67 -0.83
CA ARG A 75 -8.14 13.41 -2.04
C ARG A 75 -6.79 12.96 -2.58
N PHE A 76 -6.75 12.75 -3.89
CA PHE A 76 -5.57 12.39 -4.67
C PHE A 76 -5.38 13.41 -5.79
N TYR A 77 -4.13 13.73 -6.09
CA TYR A 77 -3.73 14.79 -7.00
C TYR A 77 -2.81 14.24 -8.08
N ILE A 78 -2.93 14.79 -9.28
CA ILE A 78 -2.06 14.40 -10.40
C ILE A 78 -0.64 14.95 -10.25
N SER A 79 -0.48 16.07 -9.55
CA SER A 79 0.79 16.76 -9.33
C SER A 79 0.91 17.29 -7.90
N SER A 80 2.14 17.53 -7.45
CA SER A 80 2.41 18.17 -6.16
C SER A 80 1.88 19.60 -6.12
N ALA A 81 1.96 20.35 -7.23
CA ALA A 81 1.42 21.70 -7.34
C ALA A 81 -0.10 21.72 -7.10
N ALA A 82 -0.84 20.79 -7.70
CA ALA A 82 -2.29 20.66 -7.48
C ALA A 82 -2.63 20.33 -6.03
N ALA A 83 -1.84 19.48 -5.37
CA ALA A 83 -1.99 19.21 -3.95
C ALA A 83 -1.69 20.44 -3.08
N ASN A 84 -0.78 21.31 -3.53
CA ASN A 84 -0.40 22.50 -2.80
C ASN A 84 -1.40 23.65 -2.93
N THR A 85 -2.12 23.76 -4.05
CA THR A 85 -3.14 24.79 -4.24
C THR A 85 -4.47 24.45 -3.56
N ASP A 86 -4.79 23.17 -3.42
CA ASP A 86 -6.07 22.69 -2.88
C ASP A 86 -5.95 22.25 -1.40
N ARG A 87 -5.26 23.06 -0.59
CA ARG A 87 -5.15 22.82 0.87
C ARG A 87 -6.50 23.02 1.57
N ALA A 88 -6.68 22.36 2.70
CA ALA A 88 -7.91 22.46 3.49
C ALA A 88 -8.21 23.87 4.01
N HIS A 89 -7.18 24.66 4.28
CA HIS A 89 -7.30 26.04 4.73
C HIS A 89 -6.00 26.79 4.43
N LEU A 90 -6.09 28.11 4.45
CA LEU A 90 -4.92 29.00 4.37
C LEU A 90 -3.95 28.65 5.49
N GLY A 91 -2.66 28.52 5.16
CA GLY A 91 -1.59 28.19 6.10
C GLY A 91 -1.44 26.71 6.50
N CYS A 92 -2.23 25.74 5.98
CA CYS A 92 -1.92 24.32 6.21
C CYS A 92 -0.63 23.94 5.47
N ASN A 93 0.39 23.61 6.27
CA ASN A 93 1.68 23.13 5.80
C ASN A 93 1.77 21.59 5.85
N CYS A 94 0.64 20.92 5.62
CA CYS A 94 0.53 19.47 5.66
C CYS A 94 1.51 18.83 4.66
N GLY A 95 2.15 17.71 4.97
CA GLY A 95 3.14 17.11 4.05
C GLY A 95 2.47 16.70 2.74
N ILE A 96 3.17 16.77 1.61
CA ILE A 96 2.72 16.14 0.35
C ILE A 96 3.56 14.88 0.18
N VAL A 97 2.89 13.74 0.02
CA VAL A 97 3.54 12.44 -0.21
C VAL A 97 3.13 11.89 -1.57
N THR A 98 4.02 11.12 -2.16
CA THR A 98 3.76 10.36 -3.39
C THR A 98 3.15 9.01 -3.03
N GLN A 99 2.28 8.53 -3.91
CA GLN A 99 1.70 7.20 -3.85
C GLN A 99 1.70 6.60 -5.26
N GLU A 100 2.34 5.45 -5.41
CA GLU A 100 2.29 4.71 -6.67
C GLU A 100 0.91 4.04 -6.83
N LEU A 101 0.28 4.26 -7.98
CA LEU A 101 -0.98 3.64 -8.34
C LEU A 101 -0.79 2.78 -9.59
N LYS A 102 -1.54 1.69 -9.68
CA LYS A 102 -1.65 0.91 -10.93
C LYS A 102 -2.25 1.81 -12.02
N PHE A 103 -1.78 1.67 -13.25
CA PHE A 103 -2.27 2.44 -14.40
C PHE A 103 -3.80 2.53 -14.49
N ARG A 104 -4.52 1.40 -14.33
CA ARG A 104 -5.99 1.39 -14.36
C ARG A 104 -6.63 2.24 -13.26
N THR A 105 -6.10 2.18 -12.04
CA THR A 105 -6.59 2.99 -10.91
C THR A 105 -6.31 4.46 -11.15
N TRP A 106 -5.09 4.79 -11.57
CA TRP A 106 -4.67 6.16 -11.89
C TRP A 106 -5.54 6.76 -13.00
N ALA A 107 -5.76 6.01 -14.09
CA ALA A 107 -6.57 6.44 -15.22
C ALA A 107 -8.03 6.67 -14.82
N CYS A 108 -8.57 5.84 -13.92
CA CYS A 108 -9.91 6.05 -13.38
C CYS A 108 -9.98 7.33 -12.54
N TYR A 109 -9.01 7.55 -11.64
CA TYR A 109 -8.99 8.71 -10.74
C TYR A 109 -8.93 10.02 -11.53
N PHE A 110 -8.01 10.09 -12.48
CA PHE A 110 -7.70 11.32 -13.19
C PHE A 110 -8.37 11.41 -14.57
N ARG A 111 -9.33 10.53 -14.88
CA ARG A 111 -10.00 10.46 -16.20
C ARG A 111 -8.99 10.49 -17.36
N HIS A 112 -7.98 9.62 -17.30
CA HIS A 112 -6.84 9.60 -18.23
C HIS A 112 -6.03 10.91 -18.28
N GLY A 113 -5.89 11.59 -17.15
CA GLY A 113 -5.13 12.85 -17.03
C GLY A 113 -5.95 14.12 -17.29
N LYS A 114 -7.26 13.99 -17.55
CA LYS A 114 -8.17 15.13 -17.77
C LYS A 114 -8.64 15.81 -16.48
N SER A 115 -8.48 15.16 -15.31
CA SER A 115 -8.79 15.74 -14.00
C SER A 115 -7.53 15.88 -13.16
N GLY A 116 -7.34 17.05 -12.53
CA GLY A 116 -6.21 17.31 -11.63
C GLY A 116 -6.38 16.74 -10.22
N VAL A 117 -7.63 16.50 -9.81
CA VAL A 117 -7.99 16.03 -8.46
C VAL A 117 -9.01 14.91 -8.55
N TYR A 118 -8.87 13.92 -7.68
CA TYR A 118 -9.85 12.87 -7.45
C TYR A 118 -10.24 12.87 -5.96
N ASP A 119 -11.54 12.93 -5.67
CA ASP A 119 -12.08 12.80 -4.32
C ASP A 119 -12.89 11.51 -4.20
N ARG A 120 -12.42 10.61 -3.34
CA ARG A 120 -13.04 9.30 -3.11
C ARG A 120 -14.45 9.40 -2.49
N ARG A 121 -14.79 10.52 -1.85
CA ARG A 121 -16.11 10.72 -1.23
C ARG A 121 -17.20 10.87 -2.28
N GLY A 122 -16.91 11.57 -3.37
CA GLY A 122 -17.87 11.87 -4.44
C GLY A 122 -17.93 10.81 -5.54
N ASN A 123 -16.91 9.96 -5.68
CA ASN A 123 -16.87 8.96 -6.75
C ASN A 123 -16.30 7.62 -6.26
N ARG A 124 -17.19 6.69 -5.89
CA ARG A 124 -16.84 5.34 -5.41
C ARG A 124 -16.63 4.30 -6.54
N GLN A 125 -16.72 4.71 -7.80
CA GLN A 125 -16.63 3.77 -8.94
C GLN A 125 -15.20 3.29 -9.19
N CYS A 126 -14.21 4.08 -8.80
CA CYS A 126 -12.81 3.72 -9.00
C CYS A 126 -12.30 2.77 -7.90
N PRO A 127 -11.41 1.82 -8.24
CA PRO A 127 -10.87 0.88 -7.27
C PRO A 127 -10.06 1.60 -6.19
N ALA A 128 -10.05 1.04 -4.98
CA ALA A 128 -9.22 1.51 -3.90
C ALA A 128 -7.72 1.47 -4.28
N PRO A 129 -6.91 2.42 -3.80
CA PRO A 129 -5.49 2.42 -4.07
C PRO A 129 -4.84 1.27 -3.28
N ARG A 130 -3.99 0.48 -3.93
CA ARG A 130 -3.28 -0.67 -3.35
C ARG A 130 -1.80 -0.41 -3.27
#